data_AF-A0AAW0MUA7-F1
#
_entry.id   AF-A0AAW0MUA7-F1
#
_cell.length_a   1.000
_cell.length_b   1.000
_cell.length_c   1.000
_cell.angle_alpha   90.00
_cell.angle_beta   90.00
_cell.angle_gamma   90.00
#
_symmetry.space_group_name_H-M   'P 1'
#
loop_
_entity.id
_entity.type
_entity.pdbx_description
1 polymer ?
#
loop_
_entity_poly.entity_id
_entity_poly.type
_entity_poly.pdbx_seq_one_letter_code
_entity_poly.pdbx_strand_id
1 'polypeptide(L)'
;MTNKTCLNQLSRHVPGTASDTSEDGTVSSPNCPEAKDQENAIVVDGLCRPFILGMLYHAPKNVLVPGIVVWDPEILNKCTLQIPQRSSNFDISDSDSTTNTDFNLNVDASLTLNILSGQIDVSGSANYLKDKKESKKQSRVTLKYSATTHFEQLSLSADIPRKTSITKIIESGLATHVVTGIEYGATAYFVFDSQNTNSGDVQKIKGTMKAAIKKIPSCSIDGEAKLDLTNEEQSVASNLSVKFYGDFLLEKNPATFKEAVDVYRKLTETLLGSDNEPKYAVPIRVWLLPLDVFDHQFQKIRDISLGLVTDAANIIEDLINIQIRCKDCLSVDAVGLLPPLRQTLVTFLRLCQYYCSDLQRQMAEKCPAIREGRVEESKLREIFNKRDETPFKQDRLETWMQNKEREVNVVESVLKILKGIQVFSTQSEVDKFVMDPGKKRCVGFVFTSLETSDPQLTAMQKHVDFLKRREENVQWSDSAARNRNSAEEEVEPSDSAAQNRNSAEEEVEPSDSAAQNRNSAEEEVERRTVQHGTGIVQKKK
;
A
#
# COMPACT_ATOMS: atom_id res chain seq x y z
N MET A 1 28.60 -3.44 12.80
CA MET A 1 29.12 -2.81 14.03
C MET A 1 28.04 -1.88 14.54
N THR A 2 27.56 -2.16 15.75
CA THR A 2 26.36 -1.61 16.41
C THR A 2 26.49 -0.12 16.71
N ASN A 3 25.51 0.67 16.26
CA ASN A 3 25.36 2.09 16.61
C ASN A 3 24.65 2.21 17.97
N LYS A 4 25.45 2.35 19.03
CA LYS A 4 25.05 3.08 20.23
C LYS A 4 25.55 4.52 20.07
N THR A 5 24.89 5.44 20.78
CA THR A 5 25.31 6.83 21.09
C THR A 5 24.67 7.92 20.22
N CYS A 6 23.48 8.38 20.64
CA CYS A 6 23.04 9.75 20.38
C CYS A 6 22.06 10.20 21.48
N LEU A 7 22.56 10.29 22.72
CA LEU A 7 21.91 11.01 23.82
C LEU A 7 23.04 11.49 24.73
N ASN A 8 23.56 12.69 24.44
CA ASN A 8 24.27 13.60 25.35
C ASN A 8 25.02 14.66 24.54
N GLN A 9 24.32 15.69 24.05
CA GLN A 9 24.95 16.99 23.78
C GLN A 9 23.89 18.10 23.87
N LEU A 10 23.61 18.56 25.09
CA LEU A 10 23.07 19.90 25.34
C LEU A 10 23.48 20.34 26.76
N SER A 11 24.67 20.89 26.90
CA SER A 11 24.92 21.94 27.89
C SER A 11 26.11 22.81 27.45
N ARG A 12 25.93 24.12 27.61
CA ARG A 12 26.66 25.21 26.97
C ARG A 12 28.02 25.50 27.60
N HIS A 13 28.93 26.02 26.78
CA HIS A 13 30.12 26.79 27.14
C HIS A 13 29.78 28.07 27.93
N VAL A 14 30.52 28.35 29.02
CA VAL A 14 31.18 29.64 29.36
C VAL A 14 32.39 29.32 30.30
N PRO A 15 33.57 30.01 30.21
CA PRO A 15 34.84 29.52 30.75
C PRO A 15 35.23 30.09 32.13
N GLY A 16 36.08 29.38 32.88
CA GLY A 16 36.73 29.92 34.08
C GLY A 16 37.52 28.90 34.92
N THR A 17 38.85 28.99 34.84
CA THR A 17 39.89 28.78 35.88
C THR A 17 39.88 27.52 36.78
N ALA A 18 41.02 26.82 36.75
CA ALA A 18 41.40 25.69 37.59
C ALA A 18 41.73 26.06 39.05
N SER A 19 41.35 25.20 39.99
CA SER A 19 42.17 24.80 41.15
C SER A 19 41.58 23.57 41.86
N ASP A 20 42.48 22.70 42.32
CA ASP A 20 42.27 21.44 43.06
C ASP A 20 41.42 21.56 44.33
N THR A 21 40.71 20.49 44.71
CA THR A 21 40.89 19.72 45.98
C THR A 21 39.78 18.66 46.18
N SER A 22 40.05 17.76 47.12
CA SER A 22 39.65 16.36 47.30
C SER A 22 38.42 16.09 48.17
N GLU A 23 38.07 14.79 48.22
CA GLU A 23 37.44 14.02 49.33
C GLU A 23 35.91 13.87 49.42
N ASP A 24 35.48 12.67 49.00
CA ASP A 24 34.76 11.61 49.73
C ASP A 24 33.56 11.93 50.66
N GLY A 25 32.49 11.14 50.51
CA GLY A 25 31.29 11.21 51.34
C GLY A 25 30.07 10.53 50.73
N THR A 26 30.09 9.19 50.68
CA THR A 26 28.95 8.35 50.29
C THR A 26 27.86 8.33 51.38
N VAL A 27 26.65 8.78 51.06
CA VAL A 27 25.42 8.48 51.82
C VAL A 27 24.41 7.86 50.87
N SER A 28 24.09 6.59 51.13
CA SER A 28 23.14 5.77 50.40
C SER A 28 21.70 6.23 50.66
N SER A 29 20.99 6.61 49.60
CA SER A 29 19.52 6.74 49.61
C SER A 29 18.87 5.44 49.14
N PRO A 30 17.69 5.05 49.69
CA PRO A 30 17.05 3.79 49.40
C PRO A 30 16.45 3.78 47.99
N ASN A 31 16.69 2.67 47.29
CA ASN A 31 16.29 2.38 45.91
C ASN A 31 14.87 2.83 45.56
N CYS A 32 14.76 3.83 44.68
CA CYS A 32 13.65 3.90 43.71
C CYS A 32 13.76 2.69 42.76
N PRO A 33 12.67 2.13 42.24
CA PRO A 33 12.75 1.16 41.15
C PRO A 33 13.34 1.85 39.92
N GLU A 34 14.62 1.59 39.64
CA GLU A 34 15.36 2.17 38.51
C GLU A 34 15.09 1.41 37.20
N ALA A 35 14.60 2.15 36.20
CA ALA A 35 15.02 2.18 34.79
C ALA A 35 14.97 0.91 33.91
N LYS A 36 14.68 -0.30 34.40
CA LYS A 36 14.60 -1.50 33.53
C LYS A 36 13.28 -1.65 32.75
N ASP A 37 12.18 -1.09 33.24
CA ASP A 37 10.86 -1.28 32.62
C ASP A 37 10.60 -0.36 31.42
N GLN A 38 11.43 0.66 31.21
CA GLN A 38 11.39 1.52 30.01
C GLN A 38 12.11 0.91 28.80
N GLU A 39 12.85 -0.18 28.98
CA GLU A 39 13.64 -0.82 27.91
C GLU A 39 12.79 -1.64 26.91
N ASN A 40 11.49 -1.86 27.22
CA ASN A 40 10.56 -2.65 26.39
C ASN A 40 9.42 -1.85 25.74
N ALA A 41 9.35 -0.53 25.91
CA ALA A 41 8.31 0.28 25.27
C ALA A 41 8.56 0.37 23.76
N ILE A 42 7.54 0.10 22.95
CA ILE A 42 7.60 0.31 21.49
C ILE A 42 6.99 1.65 21.11
N VAL A 43 7.53 2.28 20.08
CA VAL A 43 7.02 3.54 19.53
C VAL A 43 6.40 3.26 18.17
N VAL A 44 5.17 3.72 17.96
CA VAL A 44 4.45 3.58 16.70
C VAL A 44 3.96 4.92 16.18
N ASP A 45 3.82 5.05 14.86
CA ASP A 45 3.20 6.21 14.25
C ASP A 45 1.69 6.28 14.55
N GLY A 46 1.22 7.49 14.83
CA GLY A 46 -0.20 7.75 15.06
C GLY A 46 -1.05 7.49 13.82
N LEU A 47 -0.52 7.83 12.63
CA LEU A 47 -1.16 7.64 11.32
C LEU A 47 -2.60 8.17 11.27
N CYS A 48 -2.85 9.28 11.99
CA CYS A 48 -4.16 9.92 12.14
C CYS A 48 -5.23 9.01 12.77
N ARG A 49 -4.82 7.98 13.51
CA ARG A 49 -5.70 7.11 14.31
C ARG A 49 -5.99 7.76 15.67
N PRO A 50 -7.20 7.56 16.24
CA PRO A 50 -7.64 8.24 17.46
C PRO A 50 -7.05 7.59 18.72
N PHE A 51 -5.76 7.80 18.97
CA PHE A 51 -5.10 7.34 20.20
C PHE A 51 -5.49 8.21 21.39
N ILE A 52 -5.68 7.57 22.55
CA ILE A 52 -5.87 8.22 23.85
C ILE A 52 -4.99 7.51 24.89
N LEU A 53 -4.56 8.23 25.93
CA LEU A 53 -3.79 7.63 27.03
C LEU A 53 -4.59 6.54 27.75
N GLY A 54 -3.91 5.46 28.13
CA GLY A 54 -4.51 4.32 28.83
C GLY A 54 -5.32 3.38 27.95
N MET A 55 -5.47 3.66 26.66
CA MET A 55 -6.14 2.77 25.71
C MET A 55 -5.31 1.54 25.38
N LEU A 56 -6.00 0.43 25.12
CA LEU A 56 -5.37 -0.83 24.76
C LEU A 56 -5.02 -0.93 23.27
N TYR A 57 -3.97 -1.69 22.99
CA TYR A 57 -3.42 -1.89 21.65
C TYR A 57 -2.99 -3.33 21.40
N HIS A 58 -3.27 -3.85 20.21
CA HIS A 58 -2.85 -5.18 19.78
C HIS A 58 -1.71 -5.06 18.76
N ALA A 59 -0.46 -5.08 19.24
CA ALA A 59 0.71 -4.82 18.41
C ALA A 59 0.91 -5.78 17.21
N PRO A 60 0.75 -7.12 17.35
CA PRO A 60 0.92 -8.03 16.21
C PRO A 60 0.04 -7.73 15.00
N LYS A 61 -1.20 -7.29 15.25
CA LYS A 61 -2.20 -6.94 14.24
C LYS A 61 -2.21 -5.46 13.89
N ASN A 62 -1.47 -4.62 14.63
CA ASN A 62 -1.46 -3.17 14.47
C ASN A 62 -2.85 -2.52 14.68
N VAL A 63 -3.65 -3.05 15.61
CA VAL A 63 -5.06 -2.67 15.82
C VAL A 63 -5.26 -1.99 17.17
N LEU A 64 -6.05 -0.91 17.14
CA LEU A 64 -6.57 -0.21 18.30
C LEU A 64 -7.73 -1.00 18.95
N VAL A 65 -7.80 -1.01 20.29
CA VAL A 65 -8.93 -1.59 21.03
C VAL A 65 -9.73 -0.48 21.69
N PRO A 66 -10.66 0.18 20.96
CA PRO A 66 -11.39 1.33 21.46
C PRO A 66 -12.39 0.96 22.57
N GLY A 67 -12.72 1.93 23.41
CA GLY A 67 -13.73 1.78 24.47
C GLY A 67 -13.24 1.08 25.74
N ILE A 68 -11.99 0.58 25.75
CA ILE A 68 -11.38 -0.08 26.90
C ILE A 68 -10.12 0.68 27.32
N VAL A 69 -10.11 1.15 28.56
CA VAL A 69 -8.97 1.84 29.18
C VAL A 69 -8.56 1.13 30.46
N VAL A 70 -7.24 1.05 30.69
CA VAL A 70 -6.66 0.29 31.81
C VAL A 70 -6.97 0.90 33.17
N TRP A 71 -6.97 2.24 33.24
CA TRP A 71 -7.21 3.00 34.46
C TRP A 71 -8.52 3.79 34.38
N ASP A 72 -9.06 4.16 35.53
CA ASP A 72 -10.22 5.05 35.59
C ASP A 72 -9.88 6.43 35.05
N PRO A 73 -10.82 7.12 34.37
CA PRO A 73 -10.57 8.45 33.80
C PRO A 73 -10.05 9.48 34.81
N GLU A 74 -10.50 9.41 36.06
CA GLU A 74 -10.03 10.29 37.13
C GLU A 74 -8.56 10.05 37.49
N ILE A 75 -8.11 8.80 37.44
CA ILE A 75 -6.71 8.43 37.67
C ILE A 75 -5.86 8.87 36.49
N LEU A 76 -6.32 8.59 35.25
CA LEU A 76 -5.63 9.04 34.04
C LEU A 76 -5.39 10.55 34.07
N ASN A 77 -6.44 11.34 34.36
CA ASN A 77 -6.32 12.80 34.40
C ASN A 77 -5.32 13.29 35.47
N LYS A 78 -5.26 12.64 36.64
CA LYS A 78 -4.30 12.99 37.70
C LYS A 78 -2.86 12.59 37.36
N CYS A 79 -2.69 11.53 36.58
CA CYS A 79 -1.37 10.97 36.23
C CYS A 79 -0.83 11.48 34.90
N THR A 80 -1.64 12.17 34.09
CA THR A 80 -1.19 12.76 32.83
C THR A 80 -0.31 13.98 33.09
N LEU A 81 0.91 13.92 32.55
CA LEU A 81 1.81 15.06 32.44
C LEU A 81 1.80 15.56 31.00
N GLN A 82 1.53 16.85 30.84
CA GLN A 82 1.61 17.52 29.55
C GLN A 82 2.88 18.37 29.49
N ILE A 83 3.69 18.15 28.45
CA ILE A 83 4.97 18.80 28.23
C ILE A 83 4.90 19.57 26.91
N PRO A 84 4.99 20.91 26.92
CA PRO A 84 5.04 21.69 25.69
C PRO A 84 6.26 21.32 24.83
N GLN A 85 6.05 21.04 23.54
CA GLN A 85 7.10 20.66 22.59
C GLN A 85 6.79 21.25 21.21
N ARG A 86 6.85 22.58 21.11
CA ARG A 86 6.52 23.29 19.87
C ARG A 86 7.72 23.28 18.92
N SER A 87 7.58 22.63 17.77
CA SER A 87 8.58 22.64 16.71
C SER A 87 7.93 22.49 15.34
N SER A 88 8.59 22.95 14.28
CA SER A 88 8.19 22.69 12.90
C SER A 88 9.43 22.45 12.05
N ASN A 89 9.33 21.52 11.10
CA ASN A 89 10.38 21.18 10.17
C ASN A 89 9.77 20.80 8.80
N PHE A 90 10.62 20.75 7.77
CA PHE A 90 10.24 20.26 6.46
C PHE A 90 11.33 19.35 5.89
N ASP A 91 10.92 18.41 5.04
CA ASP A 91 11.80 17.53 4.30
C ASP A 91 11.37 17.49 2.83
N ILE A 92 12.32 17.24 1.92
CA ILE A 92 12.04 17.12 0.50
C ILE A 92 12.61 15.80 -0.01
N SER A 93 11.74 14.99 -0.62
CA SER A 93 12.10 13.73 -1.28
C SER A 93 11.87 13.85 -2.78
N ASP A 94 12.84 13.38 -3.54
CA ASP A 94 12.79 13.20 -4.98
C ASP A 94 13.10 11.74 -5.30
N SER A 95 12.55 10.78 -4.56
CA SER A 95 12.83 9.38 -4.84
C SER A 95 12.31 8.91 -6.19
N ASP A 96 13.00 7.92 -6.74
CA ASP A 96 12.56 7.17 -7.92
C ASP A 96 11.77 5.91 -7.56
N SER A 97 11.56 5.63 -6.26
CA SER A 97 10.72 4.52 -5.83
C SER A 97 9.29 4.69 -6.33
N THR A 98 8.66 3.56 -6.65
CA THR A 98 7.24 3.55 -7.03
C THR A 98 6.31 3.50 -5.81
N THR A 99 6.89 3.20 -4.65
CA THR A 99 6.24 3.25 -3.35
C THR A 99 6.72 4.47 -2.58
N ASN A 100 5.80 5.14 -1.89
CA ASN A 100 6.10 6.34 -1.12
C ASN A 100 6.70 5.98 0.27
N THR A 101 7.86 5.31 0.29
CA THR A 101 8.59 4.93 1.52
C THR A 101 9.73 5.89 1.86
N ASP A 102 9.97 6.88 1.01
CA ASP A 102 11.22 7.65 0.98
C ASP A 102 11.42 8.58 2.18
N PHE A 103 10.32 9.06 2.75
CA PHE A 103 10.38 9.89 3.94
C PHE A 103 10.63 9.11 5.21
N ASN A 104 10.86 7.78 5.12
CA ASN A 104 11.18 6.88 6.22
C ASN A 104 10.62 7.47 7.52
N LEU A 105 9.29 7.47 7.68
CA LEU A 105 8.56 7.84 8.91
C LEU A 105 9.12 7.06 10.11
N ASN A 106 10.38 7.24 10.53
CA ASN A 106 11.12 6.33 11.41
C ASN A 106 10.64 4.87 11.30
N VAL A 107 10.44 4.38 10.05
CA VAL A 107 9.51 3.26 9.83
C VAL A 107 10.15 2.03 10.40
N ASP A 108 9.67 1.62 11.56
CA ASP A 108 9.97 0.31 12.08
C ASP A 108 9.59 -0.72 11.01
N ALA A 109 10.43 -1.74 10.84
CA ALA A 109 10.27 -2.76 9.80
C ALA A 109 8.86 -3.39 9.83
N SER A 110 8.25 -3.42 11.02
CA SER A 110 6.87 -3.81 11.26
C SER A 110 5.84 -2.96 10.51
N LEU A 111 5.98 -1.64 10.53
CA LEU A 111 5.07 -0.71 9.86
C LEU A 111 5.19 -0.83 8.32
N THR A 112 6.42 -0.95 7.78
CA THR A 112 6.63 -1.19 6.34
C THR A 112 5.86 -2.41 5.86
N LEU A 113 5.97 -3.54 6.56
CA LEU A 113 5.24 -4.75 6.18
C LEU A 113 3.73 -4.59 6.24
N ASN A 114 3.22 -3.87 7.24
CA ASN A 114 1.78 -3.61 7.35
C ASN A 114 1.28 -2.72 6.19
N ILE A 115 2.08 -1.75 5.74
CA ILE A 115 1.76 -0.93 4.55
C ILE A 115 1.79 -1.79 3.29
N LEU A 116 2.86 -2.57 3.09
CA LEU A 116 3.04 -3.40 1.89
C LEU A 116 1.96 -4.48 1.77
N SER A 117 1.54 -5.07 2.89
CA SER A 117 0.46 -6.06 2.94
C SER A 117 -0.95 -5.47 2.88
N GLY A 118 -1.10 -4.14 2.93
CA GLY A 118 -2.40 -3.47 2.94
C GLY A 118 -3.16 -3.61 4.26
N GLN A 119 -2.47 -3.93 5.35
CA GLN A 119 -3.05 -4.13 6.69
C GLN A 119 -3.33 -2.85 7.48
N ILE A 120 -2.89 -1.69 6.98
CA ILE A 120 -3.14 -0.42 7.68
C ILE A 120 -4.24 0.37 7.01
N ASP A 121 -5.29 0.63 7.80
CA ASP A 121 -6.21 1.70 7.49
C ASP A 121 -5.58 3.04 7.86
N VAL A 122 -4.88 3.64 6.90
CA VAL A 122 -4.34 5.00 7.02
C VAL A 122 -5.39 6.05 6.65
N SER A 123 -5.37 7.17 7.37
CA SER A 123 -6.18 8.36 7.12
C SER A 123 -5.31 9.63 7.18
N GLY A 124 -5.90 10.80 6.94
CA GLY A 124 -5.19 12.08 7.02
C GLY A 124 -3.95 12.13 6.13
N SER A 125 -2.82 12.60 6.69
CA SER A 125 -1.52 12.66 6.02
C SER A 125 -0.98 11.30 5.62
N ALA A 126 -1.28 10.24 6.37
CA ALA A 126 -0.78 8.89 6.12
C ALA A 126 -1.34 8.25 4.82
N ASN A 127 -2.41 8.81 4.24
CA ASN A 127 -2.87 8.43 2.89
C ASN A 127 -1.80 8.60 1.81
N TYR A 128 -0.79 9.46 2.04
CA TYR A 128 0.39 9.57 1.19
C TYR A 128 1.07 8.21 0.94
N LEU A 129 1.08 7.30 1.93
CA LEU A 129 1.70 5.97 1.83
C LEU A 129 1.00 5.05 0.80
N LYS A 130 -0.28 5.31 0.50
CA LYS A 130 -1.07 4.57 -0.49
C LYS A 130 -0.92 5.16 -1.90
N ASP A 131 -0.49 6.42 -2.03
CA ASP A 131 -0.26 7.05 -3.33
C ASP A 131 0.97 6.42 -4.02
N LYS A 132 0.86 6.21 -5.32
CA LYS A 132 1.91 5.59 -6.15
C LYS A 132 2.10 6.43 -7.40
N LYS A 133 3.29 6.33 -8.00
CA LYS A 133 3.51 6.87 -9.34
C LYS A 133 2.66 6.09 -10.36
N GLU A 134 2.10 6.80 -11.33
CA GLU A 134 1.26 6.19 -12.37
C GLU A 134 2.04 5.89 -13.65
N SER A 135 3.22 6.52 -13.83
CA SER A 135 4.04 6.45 -15.03
C SER A 135 5.54 6.49 -14.72
N LYS A 136 6.38 5.84 -15.54
CA LYS A 136 7.84 6.02 -15.50
C LYS A 136 8.29 7.36 -16.11
N LYS A 137 7.44 7.98 -16.93
CA LYS A 137 7.66 9.26 -17.59
C LYS A 137 7.21 10.47 -16.75
N GLN A 138 6.82 10.20 -15.50
CA GLN A 138 6.44 11.19 -14.50
C GLN A 138 7.62 11.45 -13.56
N SER A 139 8.01 12.73 -13.44
CA SER A 139 8.88 13.19 -12.36
C SER A 139 8.03 13.55 -11.15
N ARG A 140 8.50 13.14 -9.97
CA ARG A 140 7.83 13.39 -8.69
C ARG A 140 8.82 13.99 -7.71
N VAL A 141 8.39 15.04 -7.02
CA VAL A 141 9.08 15.59 -5.86
C VAL A 141 8.02 15.84 -4.80
N THR A 142 8.27 15.40 -3.57
CA THR A 142 7.35 15.60 -2.46
C THR A 142 7.98 16.54 -1.45
N LEU A 143 7.19 17.47 -0.91
CA LEU A 143 7.53 18.30 0.25
C LEU A 143 6.72 17.78 1.44
N LYS A 144 7.42 17.37 2.50
CA LYS A 144 6.83 17.03 3.79
C LYS A 144 6.94 18.24 4.71
N TYR A 145 5.82 18.62 5.33
CA TYR A 145 5.76 19.51 6.49
C TYR A 145 5.45 18.66 7.72
N SER A 146 6.13 18.93 8.84
CA SER A 146 5.90 18.27 10.12
C SER A 146 5.98 19.30 11.24
N ALA A 147 4.99 19.32 12.12
CA ALA A 147 5.00 20.16 13.31
C ALA A 147 4.60 19.36 14.55
N THR A 148 5.29 19.60 15.66
CA THR A 148 4.99 19.06 16.99
C THR A 148 4.47 20.19 17.87
N THR A 149 3.56 19.88 18.79
CA THR A 149 2.92 20.89 19.65
C THR A 149 3.19 20.61 21.13
N HIS A 150 2.88 19.40 21.58
CA HIS A 150 3.04 18.96 22.95
C HIS A 150 3.13 17.44 23.03
N PHE A 151 3.63 16.97 24.15
CA PHE A 151 3.72 15.57 24.50
C PHE A 151 2.92 15.31 25.77
N GLU A 152 2.06 14.30 25.76
CA GLU A 152 1.34 13.82 26.93
C GLU A 152 1.90 12.45 27.34
N GLN A 153 2.13 12.24 28.63
CA GLN A 153 2.56 10.94 29.15
C GLN A 153 1.91 10.62 30.49
N LEU A 154 1.74 9.33 30.77
CA LEU A 154 1.31 8.86 32.08
C LEU A 154 2.53 8.73 33.01
N SER A 155 2.49 9.43 34.13
CA SER A 155 3.39 9.23 35.25
C SER A 155 2.83 8.14 36.16
N LEU A 156 3.18 6.88 35.85
CA LEU A 156 2.68 5.72 36.57
C LEU A 156 3.63 5.31 37.69
N SER A 157 3.10 5.11 38.90
CA SER A 157 3.79 4.40 39.99
C SER A 157 3.21 2.99 40.14
N ALA A 158 3.98 2.09 40.76
CA ALA A 158 3.60 0.68 40.94
C ALA A 158 2.28 0.50 41.72
N ASP A 159 1.91 1.48 42.54
CA ASP A 159 0.76 1.41 43.45
C ASP A 159 -0.56 1.88 42.82
N ILE A 160 -0.54 2.33 41.57
CA ILE A 160 -1.76 2.84 40.92
C ILE A 160 -2.71 1.67 40.61
N PRO A 161 -3.94 1.66 41.17
CA PRO A 161 -4.87 0.57 40.98
C PRO A 161 -5.38 0.53 39.53
N ARG A 162 -5.35 -0.67 38.95
CA ARG A 162 -5.90 -0.98 37.62
C ARG A 162 -7.33 -1.49 37.75
N LYS A 163 -8.14 -1.33 36.70
CA LYS A 163 -9.48 -1.95 36.65
C LYS A 163 -9.36 -3.47 36.70
N THR A 164 -10.11 -4.11 37.59
CA THR A 164 -10.11 -5.57 37.76
C THR A 164 -10.55 -6.32 36.49
N SER A 165 -11.34 -5.68 35.62
CA SER A 165 -11.75 -6.24 34.33
C SER A 165 -10.61 -6.40 33.32
N ILE A 166 -9.48 -5.69 33.51
CA ILE A 166 -8.33 -5.74 32.58
C ILE A 166 -7.68 -7.12 32.60
N THR A 167 -7.64 -7.82 33.74
CA THR A 167 -7.06 -9.18 33.82
C THR A 167 -7.73 -10.13 32.83
N LYS A 168 -9.06 -10.09 32.70
CA LYS A 168 -9.78 -10.92 31.72
C LYS A 168 -9.45 -10.58 30.26
N ILE A 169 -9.16 -9.31 29.98
CA ILE A 169 -8.84 -8.81 28.63
C ILE A 169 -7.41 -9.20 28.24
N ILE A 170 -6.52 -9.21 29.22
CA ILE A 170 -5.17 -9.75 29.13
C ILE A 170 -5.24 -11.24 28.83
N GLU A 171 -5.98 -12.02 29.64
CA GLU A 171 -6.15 -13.46 29.47
C GLU A 171 -6.79 -13.82 28.12
N SER A 172 -7.72 -13.00 27.62
CA SER A 172 -8.35 -13.23 26.32
C SER A 172 -7.45 -12.92 25.11
N GLY A 173 -6.25 -12.35 25.32
CA GLY A 173 -5.34 -11.94 24.25
C GLY A 173 -5.87 -10.84 23.34
N LEU A 174 -6.82 -10.02 23.83
CA LEU A 174 -7.45 -8.96 23.03
C LEU A 174 -6.49 -7.79 22.78
N ALA A 175 -5.56 -7.56 23.71
CA ALA A 175 -4.56 -6.52 23.64
C ALA A 175 -3.22 -7.03 24.17
N THR A 176 -2.14 -6.41 23.71
CA THR A 176 -0.78 -6.73 24.14
C THR A 176 -0.05 -5.55 24.75
N HIS A 177 -0.51 -4.33 24.48
CA HIS A 177 0.08 -3.09 24.98
C HIS A 177 -0.99 -2.12 25.47
N VAL A 178 -0.55 -1.13 26.23
CA VAL A 178 -1.31 0.06 26.63
C VAL A 178 -0.57 1.32 26.20
N VAL A 179 -1.32 2.33 25.78
CA VAL A 179 -0.80 3.66 25.41
C VAL A 179 -0.39 4.42 26.67
N THR A 180 0.89 4.78 26.78
CA THR A 180 1.43 5.50 27.95
C THR A 180 1.99 6.87 27.61
N GLY A 181 2.24 7.17 26.33
CA GLY A 181 2.66 8.48 25.88
C GLY A 181 2.20 8.77 24.46
N ILE A 182 1.90 10.04 24.18
CA ILE A 182 1.46 10.51 22.87
C ILE A 182 2.11 11.86 22.58
N GLU A 183 2.79 11.96 21.45
CA GLU A 183 3.20 13.23 20.90
C GLU A 183 2.15 13.71 19.89
N TYR A 184 1.70 14.95 20.09
CA TYR A 184 0.67 15.58 19.27
C TYR A 184 1.27 16.62 18.33
N GLY A 185 0.76 16.63 17.11
CA GLY A 185 1.22 17.53 16.06
C GLY A 185 0.37 17.42 14.81
N ALA A 186 0.96 17.77 13.66
CA ALA A 186 0.34 17.57 12.37
C ALA A 186 1.41 17.40 11.29
N THR A 187 1.12 16.53 10.32
CA THR A 187 1.96 16.30 9.14
C THR A 187 1.19 16.67 7.88
N ALA A 188 1.89 17.14 6.86
CA ALA A 188 1.35 17.30 5.51
C ALA A 188 2.37 16.90 4.45
N TYR A 189 1.88 16.29 3.37
CA TYR A 189 2.63 15.95 2.17
C TYR A 189 2.05 16.68 0.98
N PHE A 190 2.90 17.43 0.29
CA PHE A 190 2.62 18.05 -0.99
C PHE A 190 3.36 17.25 -2.06
N VAL A 191 2.63 16.44 -2.81
CA VAL A 191 3.17 15.61 -3.88
C VAL A 191 3.08 16.39 -5.18
N PHE A 192 4.23 16.82 -5.70
CA PHE A 192 4.34 17.54 -6.97
C PHE A 192 4.70 16.57 -8.08
N ASP A 193 3.84 16.48 -9.07
CA ASP A 193 3.99 15.59 -10.22
C ASP A 193 4.08 16.41 -11.51
N SER A 194 5.11 16.13 -12.32
CA SER A 194 5.19 16.63 -13.69
C SER A 194 4.18 15.92 -14.57
N GLN A 195 3.76 16.58 -15.65
CA GLN A 195 3.08 15.88 -16.74
C GLN A 195 4.01 14.87 -17.42
N ASN A 196 3.43 13.96 -18.21
CA ASN A 196 4.11 12.87 -18.91
C ASN A 196 5.19 13.45 -19.84
N THR A 197 6.45 13.39 -19.41
CA THR A 197 7.59 14.01 -20.10
C THR A 197 8.36 12.98 -20.91
N ASN A 198 9.04 13.42 -21.97
CA ASN A 198 9.91 12.51 -22.72
C ASN A 198 10.98 11.95 -21.78
N SER A 199 11.33 10.67 -21.93
CA SER A 199 12.24 9.96 -21.01
C SER A 199 13.61 10.64 -20.85
N GLY A 200 14.09 11.37 -21.87
CA GLY A 200 15.34 12.13 -21.83
C GLY A 200 15.34 13.35 -20.91
N ASP A 201 14.16 13.91 -20.59
CA ASP A 201 14.03 15.15 -19.82
C ASP A 201 13.69 14.92 -18.34
N VAL A 202 13.32 13.69 -17.96
CA VAL A 202 12.82 13.34 -16.61
C VAL A 202 13.76 13.83 -15.51
N GLN A 203 15.06 13.54 -15.62
CA GLN A 203 16.05 13.93 -14.60
C GLN A 203 16.28 15.45 -14.53
N LYS A 204 16.31 16.11 -15.70
CA LYS A 204 16.45 17.57 -15.76
C LYS A 204 15.24 18.24 -15.10
N ILE A 205 14.03 17.83 -15.48
CA ILE A 205 12.78 18.35 -14.94
C ILE A 205 12.70 18.11 -13.44
N LYS A 206 13.05 16.91 -12.97
CA LYS A 206 13.08 16.57 -11.54
C LYS A 206 14.04 17.46 -10.75
N GLY A 207 15.24 17.73 -11.30
CA GLY A 207 16.20 18.67 -10.71
C GLY A 207 15.62 20.08 -10.57
N THR A 208 14.99 20.60 -11.64
CA THR A 208 14.34 21.92 -11.62
C THR A 208 13.13 21.96 -10.68
N MET A 209 12.32 20.90 -10.61
CA MET A 209 11.22 20.76 -9.64
C MET A 209 11.75 20.87 -8.21
N LYS A 210 12.79 20.10 -7.88
CA LYS A 210 13.39 20.10 -6.54
C LYS A 210 13.94 21.47 -6.16
N ALA A 211 14.59 22.18 -7.10
CA ALA A 211 15.07 23.54 -6.88
C ALA A 211 13.94 24.53 -6.59
N ALA A 212 12.83 24.49 -7.36
CA ALA A 212 11.67 25.33 -7.11
C ALA A 212 10.97 25.02 -5.77
N ILE A 213 10.77 23.74 -5.46
CA ILE A 213 10.06 23.29 -4.24
C ILE A 213 10.88 23.61 -2.97
N LYS A 214 12.21 23.54 -3.04
CA LYS A 214 13.11 23.95 -1.94
C LYS A 214 12.93 25.41 -1.51
N LYS A 215 12.36 26.26 -2.35
CA LYS A 215 12.14 27.68 -2.05
C LYS A 215 10.81 27.93 -1.32
N ILE A 216 9.87 26.97 -1.34
CA ILE A 216 8.55 27.11 -0.68
C ILE A 216 8.70 27.44 0.82
N PRO A 217 9.53 26.71 1.61
CA PRO A 217 9.69 27.00 3.03
C PRO A 217 10.36 28.34 3.34
N SER A 218 11.12 28.90 2.39
CA SER A 218 11.82 30.18 2.54
C SER A 218 10.91 31.40 2.36
N CYS A 219 9.63 31.20 2.05
CA CYS A 219 8.65 32.29 1.98
C CYS A 219 8.33 32.82 3.39
N SER A 220 8.57 34.11 3.63
CA SER A 220 8.14 34.78 4.86
C SER A 220 6.61 34.74 5.03
N ILE A 221 6.16 34.58 6.27
CA ILE A 221 4.74 34.60 6.67
C ILE A 221 4.15 36.03 6.51
N ASP A 222 4.97 37.06 6.68
CA ASP A 222 4.53 38.47 6.77
C ASP A 222 4.54 39.29 5.45
N GLY A 223 4.30 38.68 4.28
CA GLY A 223 4.06 39.53 3.10
C GLY A 223 4.04 38.86 1.73
N GLU A 224 3.68 39.66 0.73
CA GLU A 224 3.74 39.38 -0.72
C GLU A 224 5.18 39.12 -1.24
N ALA A 225 6.06 38.53 -0.43
CA ALA A 225 7.35 38.05 -0.90
C ALA A 225 7.10 37.00 -1.99
N LYS A 226 7.23 37.44 -3.23
CA LYS A 226 7.17 36.59 -4.43
C LYS A 226 8.33 35.60 -4.31
N LEU A 227 8.03 34.31 -4.44
CA LEU A 227 9.07 33.29 -4.59
C LEU A 227 10.02 33.72 -5.70
N ASP A 228 11.31 33.84 -5.38
CA ASP A 228 12.33 34.14 -6.37
C ASP A 228 12.61 32.88 -7.19
N LEU A 229 11.81 32.69 -8.24
CA LEU A 229 11.96 31.61 -9.21
C LEU A 229 12.65 32.16 -10.46
N THR A 230 13.64 31.42 -10.95
CA THR A 230 14.19 31.63 -12.28
C THR A 230 13.10 31.38 -13.34
N ASN A 231 13.30 31.91 -14.55
CA ASN A 231 12.36 31.69 -15.65
C ASN A 231 12.13 30.18 -15.95
N GLU A 232 13.17 29.36 -15.81
CA GLU A 232 13.08 27.91 -16.01
C GLU A 232 12.27 27.24 -14.88
N GLU A 233 12.56 27.58 -13.62
CA GLU A 233 11.79 27.08 -12.47
C GLU A 233 10.32 27.49 -12.53
N GLN A 234 10.04 28.74 -12.92
CA GLN A 234 8.67 29.25 -13.07
C GLN A 234 7.89 28.49 -14.15
N SER A 235 8.53 28.20 -15.29
CA SER A 235 7.95 27.43 -16.39
C SER A 235 7.64 25.98 -15.98
N VAL A 236 8.56 25.34 -15.25
CA VAL A 236 8.32 23.98 -14.73
C VAL A 236 7.19 24.01 -13.68
N ALA A 237 7.26 24.93 -12.71
CA ALA A 237 6.29 25.05 -11.62
C ALA A 237 4.84 25.26 -12.12
N SER A 238 4.65 26.03 -13.19
CA SER A 238 3.31 26.25 -13.77
C SER A 238 2.67 25.00 -14.38
N ASN A 239 3.46 23.97 -14.70
CA ASN A 239 3.00 22.74 -15.31
C ASN A 239 2.89 21.56 -14.32
N LEU A 240 3.15 21.80 -13.04
CA LEU A 240 3.05 20.77 -12.00
C LEU A 240 1.60 20.60 -11.54
N SER A 241 1.22 19.34 -11.38
CA SER A 241 0.04 18.97 -10.59
C SER A 241 0.46 18.75 -9.14
N VAL A 242 -0.40 19.14 -8.20
CA VAL A 242 -0.18 18.94 -6.76
C VAL A 242 -1.27 18.06 -6.19
N LYS A 243 -0.88 17.07 -5.39
CA LYS A 243 -1.78 16.35 -4.49
C LYS A 243 -1.40 16.67 -3.05
N PHE A 244 -2.40 16.88 -2.21
CA PHE A 244 -2.20 17.18 -0.78
C PHE A 244 -2.74 16.05 0.08
N TYR A 245 -1.91 15.60 1.03
CA TYR A 245 -2.27 14.65 2.07
C TYR A 245 -1.85 15.24 3.40
N GLY A 246 -2.78 15.68 4.25
CA GLY A 246 -2.43 16.33 5.51
C GLY A 246 -3.44 16.10 6.62
N ASP A 247 -3.00 16.34 7.85
CA ASP A 247 -3.84 16.26 9.05
C ASP A 247 -4.60 17.58 9.30
N PHE A 248 -4.84 18.36 8.24
CA PHE A 248 -5.42 19.69 8.27
C PHE A 248 -6.78 19.69 7.57
N LEU A 249 -7.77 20.34 8.17
CA LEU A 249 -9.05 20.58 7.53
C LEU A 249 -8.97 21.86 6.69
N LEU A 250 -8.70 21.71 5.39
CA LEU A 250 -8.65 22.81 4.43
C LEU A 250 -10.01 22.97 3.74
N GLU A 251 -10.42 24.22 3.47
CA GLU A 251 -11.62 24.49 2.63
C GLU A 251 -11.44 23.94 1.20
N LYS A 252 -10.22 24.06 0.66
CA LYS A 252 -9.84 23.56 -0.66
C LYS A 252 -8.42 23.03 -0.63
N ASN A 253 -8.23 21.81 -1.11
CA ASN A 253 -6.91 21.22 -1.28
C ASN A 253 -6.16 21.89 -2.46
N PRO A 254 -4.84 22.13 -2.33
CA PRO A 254 -4.06 22.73 -3.41
C PRO A 254 -3.89 21.73 -4.56
N ALA A 255 -4.11 22.20 -5.78
CA ALA A 255 -3.92 21.43 -7.02
C ALA A 255 -2.78 21.97 -7.89
N THR A 256 -2.28 23.17 -7.59
CA THR A 256 -1.21 23.86 -8.33
C THR A 256 -0.06 24.27 -7.42
N PHE A 257 1.11 24.54 -8.03
CA PHE A 257 2.29 24.99 -7.28
C PHE A 257 2.01 26.27 -6.46
N LYS A 258 1.29 27.24 -7.04
CA LYS A 258 0.96 28.49 -6.34
C LYS A 258 0.03 28.25 -5.14
N GLU A 259 -1.03 27.47 -5.33
CA GLU A 259 -1.93 27.10 -4.22
C GLU A 259 -1.18 26.34 -3.11
N ALA A 260 -0.22 25.48 -3.46
CA ALA A 260 0.60 24.77 -2.49
C ALA A 260 1.44 25.71 -1.63
N VAL A 261 2.02 26.77 -2.22
CA VAL A 261 2.74 27.82 -1.49
C VAL A 261 1.81 28.56 -0.53
N ASP A 262 0.63 28.94 -1.01
CA ASP A 262 -0.35 29.67 -0.20
C ASP A 262 -0.85 28.82 0.99
N VAL A 263 -1.07 27.53 0.78
CA VAL A 263 -1.43 26.57 1.84
C VAL A 263 -0.28 26.37 2.81
N TYR A 264 0.95 26.17 2.33
CA TYR A 264 2.12 25.95 3.19
C TYR A 264 2.32 27.10 4.18
N ARG A 265 2.18 28.36 3.74
CA ARG A 265 2.32 29.55 4.59
C ARG A 265 1.34 29.57 5.76
N LYS A 266 0.16 28.98 5.59
CA LYS A 266 -0.93 29.00 6.58
C LYS A 266 -0.90 27.79 7.52
N LEU A 267 -0.09 26.75 7.27
CA LEU A 267 -0.16 25.50 8.04
C LEU A 267 0.11 25.71 9.54
N THR A 268 1.12 26.50 9.89
CA THR A 268 1.47 26.76 11.29
C THR A 268 0.36 27.52 12.03
N GLU A 269 -0.22 28.55 11.40
CA GLU A 269 -1.37 29.28 11.96
C GLU A 269 -2.60 28.38 12.09
N THR A 270 -2.84 27.53 11.08
CA THR A 270 -3.97 26.58 11.07
C THR A 270 -3.86 25.58 12.22
N LEU A 271 -2.64 25.14 12.57
CA LEU A 271 -2.42 24.21 13.67
C LEU A 271 -2.68 24.83 15.06
N LEU A 272 -2.32 26.10 15.23
CA LEU A 272 -2.35 26.82 16.51
C LEU A 272 -3.64 27.64 16.72
N GLY A 273 -4.45 27.83 15.69
CA GLY A 273 -5.69 28.63 15.77
C GLY A 273 -5.47 30.09 16.19
N SER A 274 -6.57 30.83 16.38
CA SER A 274 -6.53 32.27 16.70
C SER A 274 -5.98 32.61 18.09
N ASP A 275 -6.04 31.65 19.02
CA ASP A 275 -5.57 31.83 20.40
C ASP A 275 -4.14 31.29 20.61
N ASN A 276 -3.48 30.83 19.54
CA ASN A 276 -2.14 30.22 19.57
C ASN A 276 -2.04 28.95 20.45
N GLU A 277 -3.13 28.20 20.53
CA GLU A 277 -3.31 26.95 21.26
C GLU A 277 -3.53 25.79 20.27
N PRO A 278 -2.87 24.63 20.44
CA PRO A 278 -2.85 23.53 19.47
C PRO A 278 -4.17 22.73 19.42
N LYS A 279 -5.28 23.37 19.03
CA LYS A 279 -6.64 22.83 19.06
C LYS A 279 -6.87 21.68 18.08
N TYR A 280 -6.07 21.59 17.03
CA TYR A 280 -6.24 20.64 15.93
C TYR A 280 -5.10 19.63 15.81
N ALA A 281 -4.25 19.54 16.84
CA ALA A 281 -3.16 18.59 16.84
C ALA A 281 -3.69 17.15 16.98
N VAL A 282 -3.16 16.25 16.16
CA VAL A 282 -3.47 14.82 16.17
C VAL A 282 -2.28 14.02 16.72
N PRO A 283 -2.49 12.79 17.22
CA PRO A 283 -1.39 11.89 17.56
C PRO A 283 -0.49 11.64 16.34
N ILE A 284 0.79 11.98 16.46
CA ILE A 284 1.79 11.72 15.41
C ILE A 284 2.75 10.59 15.81
N ARG A 285 3.09 10.46 17.10
CA ARG A 285 3.89 9.35 17.65
C ARG A 285 3.29 8.86 18.97
N VAL A 286 3.32 7.55 19.19
CA VAL A 286 2.67 6.91 20.34
C VAL A 286 3.60 5.90 20.98
N TRP A 287 3.73 5.99 22.30
CA TRP A 287 4.51 5.08 23.14
C TRP A 287 3.56 4.04 23.73
N LEU A 288 3.91 2.78 23.51
CA LEU A 288 3.16 1.62 23.92
C LEU A 288 3.98 0.84 24.93
N LEU A 289 3.43 0.68 26.13
CA LEU A 289 3.99 -0.17 27.17
C LEU A 289 3.39 -1.57 27.02
N PRO A 290 4.19 -2.63 26.92
CA PRO A 290 3.69 -4.00 26.95
C PRO A 290 2.88 -4.26 28.22
N LEU A 291 1.79 -5.01 28.12
CA LEU A 291 1.00 -5.36 29.29
C LEU A 291 1.68 -6.44 30.17
N ASP A 292 2.72 -7.10 29.65
CA ASP A 292 3.49 -8.14 30.33
C ASP A 292 4.32 -7.66 31.51
N VAL A 293 4.60 -6.35 31.56
CA VAL A 293 5.18 -5.68 32.71
C VAL A 293 4.27 -5.75 33.93
N PHE A 294 2.96 -5.99 33.71
CA PHE A 294 1.98 -6.06 34.79
C PHE A 294 1.54 -7.48 35.15
N ASP A 295 1.83 -8.47 34.31
CA ASP A 295 1.52 -9.88 34.51
C ASP A 295 2.50 -10.71 33.68
N HIS A 296 3.24 -11.64 34.28
CA HIS A 296 4.30 -12.39 33.58
C HIS A 296 3.79 -13.50 32.65
N GLN A 297 2.48 -13.64 32.45
CA GLN A 297 1.89 -14.70 31.60
C GLN A 297 1.83 -14.37 30.09
N PHE A 298 2.34 -13.23 29.64
CA PHE A 298 2.25 -12.88 28.22
C PHE A 298 3.26 -13.60 27.35
N GLN A 299 2.80 -13.94 26.15
CA GLN A 299 3.66 -14.40 25.07
C GLN A 299 4.43 -13.22 24.48
N LYS A 300 5.77 -13.32 24.48
CA LYS A 300 6.64 -12.30 23.89
C LYS A 300 6.34 -12.14 22.40
N ILE A 301 6.08 -10.91 21.97
CA ILE A 301 5.87 -10.57 20.57
C ILE A 301 7.18 -10.71 19.82
N ARG A 302 7.12 -11.37 18.66
CA ARG A 302 8.25 -11.52 17.75
C ARG A 302 8.21 -10.41 16.70
N ASP A 303 9.37 -9.93 16.28
CA ASP A 303 9.49 -9.13 15.06
C ASP A 303 9.84 -10.01 13.86
N ILE A 304 9.55 -9.49 12.67
CA ILE A 304 9.95 -10.11 11.41
C ILE A 304 11.32 -9.54 11.03
N SER A 305 12.22 -10.41 10.55
CA SER A 305 13.58 -9.99 10.25
C SER A 305 13.61 -8.90 9.18
N LEU A 306 14.53 -7.96 9.35
CA LEU A 306 14.76 -6.87 8.39
C LEU A 306 15.00 -7.42 6.97
N GLY A 307 15.66 -8.58 6.84
CA GLY A 307 15.87 -9.23 5.55
C GLY A 307 14.57 -9.55 4.83
N LEU A 308 13.59 -10.17 5.51
CA LEU A 308 12.29 -10.46 4.90
C LEU A 308 11.47 -9.19 4.62
N VAL A 309 11.62 -8.16 5.43
CA VAL A 309 10.97 -6.86 5.20
C VAL A 309 11.50 -6.24 3.90
N THR A 310 12.81 -6.29 3.70
CA THR A 310 13.46 -5.84 2.47
C THR A 310 13.03 -6.70 1.27
N ASP A 311 12.97 -8.02 1.41
CA ASP A 311 12.50 -8.93 0.35
C ASP A 311 11.05 -8.60 -0.07
N ALA A 312 10.16 -8.39 0.90
CA ALA A 312 8.78 -8.00 0.65
C ALA A 312 8.69 -6.66 -0.11
N ALA A 313 9.47 -5.65 0.34
CA ALA A 313 9.51 -4.34 -0.31
C ALA A 313 9.96 -4.46 -1.77
N ASN A 314 11.07 -5.16 -2.02
CA ASN A 314 11.62 -5.36 -3.35
C ASN A 314 10.64 -6.09 -4.28
N ILE A 315 10.00 -7.17 -3.81
CA ILE A 315 9.04 -7.94 -4.61
C ILE A 315 7.82 -7.10 -5.02
N ILE A 316 7.27 -6.34 -4.07
CA ILE A 316 6.11 -5.49 -4.33
C ILE A 316 6.49 -4.34 -5.26
N GLU A 317 7.64 -3.70 -5.04
CA GLU A 317 8.15 -2.63 -5.91
C GLU A 317 8.40 -3.13 -7.34
N ASP A 318 9.03 -4.30 -7.51
CA ASP A 318 9.22 -4.95 -8.81
C ASP A 318 7.91 -5.16 -9.57
N LEU A 319 6.88 -5.67 -8.90
CA LEU A 319 5.57 -5.90 -9.50
C LEU A 319 4.88 -4.58 -9.87
N ILE A 320 4.97 -3.56 -9.03
CA ILE A 320 4.43 -2.23 -9.32
C ILE A 320 5.17 -1.61 -10.51
N ASN A 321 6.49 -1.74 -10.57
CA ASN A 321 7.32 -1.27 -11.69
C ASN A 321 6.87 -1.89 -13.03
N ILE A 322 6.65 -3.20 -13.06
CA ILE A 322 6.13 -3.91 -14.24
C ILE A 322 4.73 -3.40 -14.64
N GLN A 323 3.85 -3.19 -13.66
CA GLN A 323 2.51 -2.66 -13.92
C GLN A 323 2.55 -1.24 -14.50
N ILE A 324 3.41 -0.37 -13.97
CA ILE A 324 3.57 1.01 -14.47
C ILE A 324 4.08 1.00 -15.91
N ARG A 325 5.07 0.17 -16.24
CA ARG A 325 5.55 0.04 -17.63
C ARG A 325 4.46 -0.43 -18.59
N CYS A 326 3.61 -1.36 -18.14
CA CYS A 326 2.45 -1.79 -18.91
C CYS A 326 1.42 -0.66 -19.10
N LYS A 327 1.14 0.13 -18.05
CA LYS A 327 0.30 1.35 -18.14
C LYS A 327 0.89 2.37 -19.12
N ASP A 328 2.21 2.57 -19.10
CA ASP A 328 2.89 3.47 -20.04
C ASP A 328 2.70 3.00 -21.48
N CYS A 329 2.79 1.69 -21.75
CA CYS A 329 2.47 1.14 -23.08
C CYS A 329 0.99 1.37 -23.47
N LEU A 330 0.07 1.14 -22.53
CA LEU A 330 -1.36 1.36 -22.76
C LEU A 330 -1.72 2.83 -23.02
N SER A 331 -0.88 3.77 -22.57
CA SER A 331 -1.04 5.21 -22.82
C SER A 331 -0.64 5.66 -24.23
N VAL A 332 -0.01 4.79 -25.03
CA VAL A 332 0.40 5.13 -26.39
C VAL A 332 -0.80 5.10 -27.34
N ASP A 333 -1.06 6.20 -28.05
CA ASP A 333 -2.20 6.34 -28.98
C ASP A 333 -2.30 5.18 -29.99
N ALA A 334 -1.16 4.71 -30.51
CA ALA A 334 -1.06 3.57 -31.41
C ALA A 334 -1.69 2.29 -30.86
N VAL A 335 -1.57 2.04 -29.54
CA VAL A 335 -2.16 0.88 -28.86
C VAL A 335 -3.68 1.01 -28.82
N GLY A 336 -4.20 2.25 -28.68
CA GLY A 336 -5.64 2.52 -28.72
C GLY A 336 -6.30 2.15 -30.06
N LEU A 337 -5.54 2.21 -31.16
CA LEU A 337 -6.01 1.90 -32.52
C LEU A 337 -5.95 0.40 -32.86
N LEU A 338 -5.35 -0.43 -32.00
CA LEU A 338 -5.08 -1.84 -32.29
C LEU A 338 -5.60 -2.72 -31.15
N PRO A 339 -6.88 -3.14 -31.22
CA PRO A 339 -7.53 -3.90 -30.15
C PRO A 339 -6.79 -5.17 -29.70
N PRO A 340 -6.20 -6.00 -30.59
CA PRO A 340 -5.47 -7.20 -30.15
C PRO A 340 -4.26 -6.89 -29.24
N LEU A 341 -3.49 -5.87 -29.60
CA LEU A 341 -2.32 -5.43 -28.82
C LEU A 341 -2.76 -4.84 -27.47
N ARG A 342 -3.80 -3.99 -27.48
CA ARG A 342 -4.38 -3.43 -26.25
C ARG A 342 -4.89 -4.52 -25.32
N GLN A 343 -5.63 -5.50 -25.84
CA GLN A 343 -6.21 -6.58 -25.04
C GLN A 343 -5.13 -7.44 -24.37
N THR A 344 -4.03 -7.68 -25.08
CA THR A 344 -2.85 -8.40 -24.56
C THR A 344 -2.25 -7.66 -23.35
N LEU A 345 -2.01 -6.35 -23.48
CA LEU A 345 -1.47 -5.52 -22.39
C LEU A 345 -2.45 -5.41 -21.21
N VAL A 346 -3.75 -5.20 -21.46
CA VAL A 346 -4.77 -5.16 -20.40
C VAL A 346 -4.85 -6.47 -19.63
N THR A 347 -4.76 -7.60 -20.35
CA THR A 347 -4.78 -8.93 -19.72
C THR A 347 -3.55 -9.15 -18.85
N PHE A 348 -2.36 -8.79 -19.35
CA PHE A 348 -1.13 -8.83 -18.56
C PHE A 348 -1.22 -7.99 -17.29
N LEU A 349 -1.62 -6.72 -17.42
CA LEU A 349 -1.76 -5.79 -16.31
C LEU A 349 -2.69 -6.35 -15.23
N ARG A 350 -3.86 -6.87 -15.63
CA ARG A 350 -4.84 -7.50 -14.71
C ARG A 350 -4.24 -8.70 -13.97
N LEU A 351 -3.48 -9.55 -14.65
CA LEU A 351 -2.85 -10.73 -14.05
C LEU A 351 -1.76 -10.34 -13.03
N CYS A 352 -0.92 -9.35 -13.36
CA CYS A 352 0.07 -8.81 -12.44
C CYS A 352 -0.58 -8.16 -11.21
N GLN A 353 -1.68 -7.42 -11.40
CA GLN A 353 -2.44 -6.83 -10.30
C GLN A 353 -3.00 -7.90 -9.37
N TYR A 354 -3.64 -8.94 -9.92
CA TYR A 354 -4.18 -10.04 -9.11
C TYR A 354 -3.08 -10.74 -8.31
N TYR A 355 -1.96 -11.09 -8.94
CA TYR A 355 -0.84 -11.75 -8.24
C TYR A 355 -0.23 -10.87 -7.14
N CYS A 356 -0.09 -9.57 -7.40
CA CYS A 356 0.35 -8.60 -6.38
C CYS A 356 -0.61 -8.60 -5.18
N SER A 357 -1.93 -8.49 -5.43
CA SER A 357 -2.94 -8.54 -4.36
C SER A 357 -2.94 -9.86 -3.60
N ASP A 358 -2.73 -10.99 -4.26
CA ASP A 358 -2.62 -12.29 -3.59
C ASP A 358 -1.39 -12.36 -2.67
N LEU A 359 -0.23 -11.86 -3.10
CA LEU A 359 0.96 -11.75 -2.24
C LEU A 359 0.68 -10.85 -1.03
N GLN A 360 0.06 -9.69 -1.24
CA GLN A 360 -0.31 -8.76 -0.16
C GLN A 360 -1.24 -9.43 0.86
N ARG A 361 -2.25 -10.18 0.39
CA ARG A 361 -3.16 -10.96 1.22
C ARG A 361 -2.43 -12.04 2.03
N GLN A 362 -1.55 -12.81 1.39
CA GLN A 362 -0.77 -13.83 2.08
C GLN A 362 0.15 -13.23 3.16
N MET A 363 0.78 -12.08 2.89
CA MET A 363 1.52 -11.32 3.89
C MET A 363 0.61 -10.86 5.03
N ALA A 364 -0.58 -10.34 4.71
CA ALA A 364 -1.54 -9.88 5.71
C ALA A 364 -2.02 -11.01 6.64
N GLU A 365 -2.12 -12.24 6.12
CA GLU A 365 -2.45 -13.40 6.93
C GLU A 365 -1.27 -13.87 7.81
N LYS A 366 -0.06 -13.95 7.24
CA LYS A 366 1.10 -14.56 7.92
C LYS A 366 1.81 -13.61 8.88
N CYS A 367 1.90 -12.32 8.59
CA CYS A 367 2.64 -11.37 9.43
C CYS A 367 2.14 -11.33 10.88
N PRO A 368 0.83 -11.18 11.16
CA PRO A 368 0.33 -11.22 12.53
C PRO A 368 0.59 -12.57 13.22
N ALA A 369 0.40 -13.68 12.51
CA ALA A 369 0.61 -15.02 13.06
C ALA A 369 2.09 -15.29 13.42
N ILE A 370 3.02 -14.73 12.65
CA ILE A 370 4.46 -14.79 12.96
C ILE A 370 4.79 -13.96 14.20
N ARG A 371 4.26 -12.72 14.28
CA ARG A 371 4.46 -11.84 15.44
C ARG A 371 3.87 -12.42 16.74
N GLU A 372 2.78 -13.16 16.63
CA GLU A 372 2.16 -13.93 17.72
C GLU A 372 2.90 -15.24 18.05
N GLY A 373 3.92 -15.61 17.26
CA GLY A 373 4.67 -16.86 17.45
C GLY A 373 3.90 -18.14 17.10
N ARG A 374 2.75 -18.03 16.41
CA ARG A 374 1.95 -19.18 15.94
C ARG A 374 2.50 -19.79 14.66
N VAL A 375 3.22 -19.01 13.86
CA VAL A 375 3.80 -19.42 12.58
C VAL A 375 5.27 -19.04 12.56
N GLU A 376 6.11 -19.92 12.03
CA GLU A 376 7.53 -19.63 11.83
C GLU A 376 7.77 -18.71 10.65
N GLU A 377 8.75 -17.83 10.78
CA GLU A 377 9.11 -16.83 9.76
C GLU A 377 9.49 -17.47 8.41
N SER A 378 9.96 -18.73 8.42
CA SER A 378 10.24 -19.52 7.23
C SER A 378 9.03 -19.65 6.29
N LYS A 379 7.80 -19.61 6.81
CA LYS A 379 6.59 -19.66 5.98
C LYS A 379 6.39 -18.42 5.12
N LEU A 380 6.80 -17.25 5.61
CA LEU A 380 6.79 -16.03 4.80
C LEU A 380 7.88 -16.11 3.72
N ARG A 381 9.07 -16.62 4.06
CA ARG A 381 10.15 -16.86 3.10
C ARG A 381 9.75 -17.84 1.99
N GLU A 382 9.04 -18.92 2.33
CA GLU A 382 8.51 -19.87 1.35
C GLU A 382 7.58 -19.20 0.32
N ILE A 383 6.76 -18.23 0.73
CA ILE A 383 5.87 -17.49 -0.17
C ILE A 383 6.70 -16.69 -1.18
N PHE A 384 7.74 -16.00 -0.72
CA PHE A 384 8.60 -15.20 -1.58
C PHE A 384 9.41 -16.06 -2.55
N ASN A 385 10.03 -17.15 -2.06
CA ASN A 385 10.83 -18.05 -2.88
C ASN A 385 10.02 -18.76 -3.97
N LYS A 386 8.75 -19.09 -3.70
CA LYS A 386 7.88 -19.73 -4.70
C LYS A 386 7.68 -18.88 -5.94
N ARG A 387 7.82 -17.55 -5.85
CA ARG A 387 7.71 -16.64 -7.00
C ARG A 387 8.58 -17.09 -8.17
N ASP A 388 9.79 -17.56 -7.90
CA ASP A 388 10.76 -17.97 -8.92
C ASP A 388 10.34 -19.23 -9.69
N GLU A 389 9.47 -20.04 -9.11
CA GLU A 389 8.91 -21.24 -9.71
C GLU A 389 7.63 -20.95 -10.51
N THR A 390 7.08 -19.74 -10.40
CA THR A 390 5.83 -19.34 -11.05
C THR A 390 6.05 -18.64 -12.39
N PRO A 391 4.98 -18.46 -13.21
CA PRO A 391 5.01 -17.54 -14.35
C PRO A 391 5.30 -16.08 -13.98
N PHE A 392 5.20 -15.70 -12.70
CA PHE A 392 5.45 -14.34 -12.18
C PHE A 392 6.89 -14.11 -11.72
N LYS A 393 7.81 -15.02 -12.06
CA LYS A 393 9.26 -14.81 -11.90
C LYS A 393 9.67 -13.48 -12.54
N GLN A 394 10.48 -12.70 -11.83
CA GLN A 394 10.91 -11.36 -12.25
C GLN A 394 11.49 -11.34 -13.67
N ASP A 395 12.47 -12.20 -13.96
CA ASP A 395 13.11 -12.28 -15.28
C ASP A 395 12.11 -12.50 -16.44
N ARG A 396 11.06 -13.29 -16.19
CA ARG A 396 10.04 -13.58 -17.22
C ARG A 396 9.15 -12.38 -17.48
N LEU A 397 8.72 -11.70 -16.41
CA LEU A 397 7.92 -10.48 -16.52
C LEU A 397 8.72 -9.38 -17.21
N GLU A 398 9.99 -9.22 -16.84
CA GLU A 398 10.90 -8.25 -17.43
C GLU A 398 11.11 -8.49 -18.92
N THR A 399 11.45 -9.74 -19.30
CA THR A 399 11.64 -10.12 -20.70
C THR A 399 10.37 -9.93 -21.52
N TRP A 400 9.21 -10.32 -20.98
CA TRP A 400 7.93 -10.13 -21.66
C TRP A 400 7.63 -8.64 -21.89
N MET A 401 7.82 -7.81 -20.86
CA MET A 401 7.61 -6.37 -20.96
C MET A 401 8.55 -5.71 -21.97
N GLN A 402 9.85 -6.05 -21.97
CA GLN A 402 10.81 -5.53 -22.95
C GLN A 402 10.41 -5.87 -24.40
N ASN A 403 9.95 -7.10 -24.63
CA ASN A 403 9.48 -7.52 -25.95
C ASN A 403 8.23 -6.75 -26.38
N LYS A 404 7.28 -6.54 -25.45
CA LYS A 404 6.06 -5.79 -25.74
C LYS A 404 6.28 -4.30 -25.93
N GLU A 405 7.18 -3.68 -25.17
CA GLU A 405 7.61 -2.30 -25.40
C GLU A 405 8.21 -2.15 -26.81
N ARG A 406 9.03 -3.11 -27.24
CA ARG A 406 9.59 -3.12 -28.61
C ARG A 406 8.50 -3.24 -29.67
N GLU A 407 7.52 -4.13 -29.47
CA GLU A 407 6.39 -4.30 -30.38
C GLU A 407 5.58 -3.00 -30.51
N VAL A 408 5.25 -2.35 -29.39
CA VAL A 408 4.56 -1.05 -29.35
C VAL A 408 5.36 0.02 -30.10
N ASN A 409 6.68 0.09 -29.91
CA ASN A 409 7.53 1.06 -30.60
C ASN A 409 7.57 0.85 -32.12
N VAL A 410 7.61 -0.42 -32.58
CA VAL A 410 7.57 -0.75 -34.02
C VAL A 410 6.23 -0.33 -34.62
N VAL A 411 5.14 -0.69 -33.97
CA VAL A 411 3.78 -0.34 -34.39
C VAL A 411 3.60 1.18 -34.47
N GLU A 412 4.02 1.90 -33.43
CA GLU A 412 3.97 3.36 -33.40
C GLU A 412 4.78 3.99 -34.54
N SER A 413 5.98 3.46 -34.81
CA SER A 413 6.83 3.93 -35.91
C SER A 413 6.19 3.71 -37.28
N VAL A 414 5.56 2.56 -37.50
CA VAL A 414 4.85 2.26 -38.75
C VAL A 414 3.64 3.19 -38.92
N LEU A 415 2.84 3.41 -37.87
CA LEU A 415 1.70 4.33 -37.95
C LEU A 415 2.13 5.78 -38.19
N LYS A 416 3.31 6.19 -37.69
CA LYS A 416 3.91 7.50 -38.01
C LYS A 416 4.27 7.62 -39.50
N ILE A 417 4.78 6.56 -40.12
CA ILE A 417 5.07 6.52 -41.58
C ILE A 417 3.77 6.57 -42.38
N LEU A 418 2.74 5.85 -41.94
CA LEU A 418 1.43 5.76 -42.59
C LEU A 418 0.49 6.91 -42.21
N LYS A 419 1.02 8.04 -41.70
CA LYS A 419 0.22 9.17 -41.25
C LYS A 419 -0.68 9.69 -42.36
N GLY A 420 -1.97 9.85 -42.05
CA GLY A 420 -3.00 10.29 -43.01
C GLY A 420 -3.71 9.15 -43.74
N ILE A 421 -3.28 7.90 -43.55
CA ILE A 421 -4.02 6.72 -44.01
C ILE A 421 -5.08 6.36 -42.97
N GLN A 422 -6.28 6.02 -43.43
CA GLN A 422 -7.37 5.59 -42.58
C GLN A 422 -7.03 4.25 -41.91
N VAL A 423 -7.15 4.19 -40.60
CA VAL A 423 -6.93 2.98 -39.79
C VAL A 423 -8.27 2.37 -39.42
N PHE A 424 -8.40 1.07 -39.59
CA PHE A 424 -9.59 0.30 -39.20
C PHE A 424 -9.22 -0.64 -38.06
N SER A 425 -10.07 -0.70 -37.03
CA SER A 425 -9.83 -1.48 -35.81
C SER A 425 -10.48 -2.86 -35.85
N THR A 426 -11.44 -3.06 -36.76
CA THR A 426 -12.22 -4.31 -36.86
C THR A 426 -12.38 -4.77 -38.30
N GLN A 427 -12.55 -6.08 -38.50
CA GLN A 427 -12.82 -6.64 -39.83
C GLN A 427 -14.11 -6.09 -40.43
N SER A 428 -15.15 -5.84 -39.62
CA SER A 428 -16.42 -5.26 -40.10
C SER A 428 -16.26 -3.85 -40.66
N GLU A 429 -15.37 -3.03 -40.09
CA GLU A 429 -15.05 -1.71 -40.64
C GLU A 429 -14.33 -1.83 -41.99
N VAL A 430 -13.38 -2.78 -42.09
CA VAL A 430 -12.67 -3.07 -43.34
C VAL A 430 -13.65 -3.53 -44.42
N ASP A 431 -14.53 -4.49 -44.10
CA ASP A 431 -15.53 -5.02 -45.04
C ASP A 431 -16.46 -3.91 -45.53
N LYS A 432 -16.97 -3.07 -44.62
CA LYS A 432 -17.82 -1.92 -44.98
C LYS A 432 -17.10 -0.94 -45.91
N PHE A 433 -15.82 -0.68 -45.68
CA PHE A 433 -15.04 0.23 -46.51
C PHE A 433 -14.72 -0.35 -47.90
N VAL A 434 -14.39 -1.64 -47.96
CA VAL A 434 -14.03 -2.32 -49.21
C VAL A 434 -15.25 -2.58 -50.09
N MET A 435 -16.42 -2.82 -49.48
CA MET A 435 -17.68 -3.07 -50.19
C MET A 435 -18.40 -1.79 -50.65
N ASP A 436 -17.86 -0.60 -50.37
CA ASP A 436 -18.39 0.67 -50.87
C ASP A 436 -18.30 0.70 -52.42
N PRO A 437 -19.42 0.78 -53.15
CA PRO A 437 -19.43 0.79 -54.62
C PRO A 437 -18.63 1.96 -55.22
N GLY A 438 -18.41 3.04 -54.47
CA GLY A 438 -17.59 4.19 -54.86
C GLY A 438 -16.09 3.91 -54.84
N LYS A 439 -15.64 2.83 -54.18
CA LYS A 439 -14.22 2.46 -54.05
C LYS A 439 -13.84 1.41 -55.10
N LYS A 440 -13.24 1.85 -56.21
CA LYS A 440 -12.85 0.94 -57.32
C LYS A 440 -11.62 0.08 -57.03
N ARG A 441 -10.71 0.56 -56.17
CA ARG A 441 -9.47 -0.14 -55.78
C ARG A 441 -9.10 0.25 -54.34
N CYS A 442 -8.76 -0.72 -53.53
CA CYS A 442 -8.31 -0.55 -52.14
C CYS A 442 -6.95 -1.24 -51.96
N VAL A 443 -6.04 -0.58 -51.24
CA VAL A 443 -4.75 -1.17 -50.82
C VAL A 443 -4.66 -0.98 -49.31
N GLY A 444 -4.48 -2.08 -48.59
CA GLY A 444 -4.38 -2.08 -47.13
C GLY A 444 -2.99 -2.50 -46.66
N PHE A 445 -2.53 -1.90 -45.57
CA PHE A 445 -1.40 -2.38 -44.78
C PHE A 445 -1.97 -3.13 -43.57
N VAL A 446 -1.58 -4.38 -43.37
CA VAL A 446 -2.13 -5.25 -42.31
C VAL A 446 -1.00 -5.71 -41.39
N PHE A 447 -1.19 -5.54 -40.08
CA PHE A 447 -0.31 -6.14 -39.09
C PHE A 447 -0.73 -7.59 -38.85
N THR A 448 -0.04 -8.54 -39.47
CA THR A 448 -0.40 -9.98 -39.42
C THR A 448 0.07 -10.72 -38.16
N SER A 449 0.86 -10.07 -37.31
CA SER A 449 1.54 -10.74 -36.18
C SER A 449 1.06 -10.29 -34.79
N LEU A 450 0.07 -9.40 -34.71
CA LEU A 450 -0.44 -8.89 -33.42
C LEU A 450 -1.39 -9.86 -32.72
N GLU A 451 -2.05 -10.74 -33.48
CA GLU A 451 -2.94 -11.78 -32.96
C GLU A 451 -2.16 -13.09 -32.82
N THR A 452 -1.51 -13.27 -31.68
CA THR A 452 -0.85 -14.53 -31.36
C THR A 452 -1.28 -15.02 -29.98
N SER A 453 -1.49 -16.34 -29.88
CA SER A 453 -1.63 -17.00 -28.58
C SER A 453 -0.35 -16.77 -27.79
N ASP A 454 -0.42 -15.99 -26.72
CA ASP A 454 0.72 -15.68 -25.87
C ASP A 454 0.91 -16.80 -24.82
N PRO A 455 1.99 -17.61 -24.91
CA PRO A 455 2.20 -18.73 -23.98
C PRO A 455 2.44 -18.26 -22.54
N GLN A 456 3.07 -17.10 -22.37
CA GLN A 456 3.36 -16.52 -21.06
C GLN A 456 2.05 -16.06 -20.40
N LEU A 457 1.18 -15.35 -21.11
CA LEU A 457 -0.14 -14.96 -20.58
C LEU A 457 -1.01 -16.18 -20.26
N THR A 458 -0.96 -17.21 -21.11
CA THR A 458 -1.68 -18.46 -20.85
C THR A 458 -1.20 -19.13 -19.57
N ALA A 459 0.12 -19.19 -19.34
CA ALA A 459 0.68 -19.73 -18.11
C ALA A 459 0.31 -18.90 -16.89
N MET A 460 0.38 -17.56 -16.99
CA MET A 460 -0.02 -16.63 -15.92
C MET A 460 -1.51 -16.79 -15.57
N GLN A 461 -2.40 -16.87 -16.57
CA GLN A 461 -3.83 -17.06 -16.36
C GLN A 461 -4.11 -18.39 -15.65
N LYS A 462 -3.52 -19.49 -16.12
CA LYS A 462 -3.65 -20.80 -15.46
C LYS A 462 -3.21 -20.77 -13.99
N HIS A 463 -2.11 -20.06 -13.69
CA HIS A 463 -1.62 -19.91 -12.34
C HIS A 463 -2.58 -19.08 -11.48
N VAL A 464 -3.09 -17.96 -11.98
CA VAL A 464 -4.11 -17.14 -11.29
C VAL A 464 -5.38 -17.94 -11.04
N ASP A 465 -5.85 -18.74 -12.00
CA ASP A 465 -7.03 -19.58 -11.81
C ASP A 465 -6.79 -20.67 -10.74
N PHE A 466 -5.56 -21.16 -10.63
CA PHE A 466 -5.15 -22.06 -9.54
C PHE A 466 -5.19 -21.35 -8.18
N LEU A 467 -4.70 -20.11 -8.10
CA LEU A 467 -4.75 -19.31 -6.87
C LEU A 467 -6.20 -19.08 -6.43
N LYS A 468 -7.09 -18.66 -7.34
CA LYS A 468 -8.53 -18.46 -7.07
C LYS A 468 -9.21 -19.69 -6.48
N ARG A 469 -9.00 -20.87 -7.08
CA ARG A 469 -9.56 -22.13 -6.56
C ARG A 469 -9.06 -22.47 -5.17
N ARG A 470 -7.82 -22.08 -4.83
CA ARG A 470 -7.28 -22.26 -3.49
C ARG A 470 -8.00 -21.37 -2.47
N GLU A 471 -8.38 -20.15 -2.85
CA GLU A 471 -9.16 -19.24 -2.01
C GLU A 471 -10.54 -19.81 -1.69
N GLU A 472 -11.25 -20.28 -2.71
CA GLU A 472 -12.59 -20.87 -2.56
C GLU A 472 -12.59 -22.07 -1.60
N ASN A 473 -11.57 -22.92 -1.67
CA ASN A 473 -11.43 -24.07 -0.78
C ASN A 473 -11.14 -23.68 0.68
N VAL A 474 -10.36 -22.62 0.93
CA VAL A 474 -10.09 -22.12 2.29
C VAL A 474 -11.36 -21.49 2.88
N GLN A 475 -12.11 -20.74 2.07
CA GLN A 475 -13.35 -20.12 2.51
C GLN A 475 -14.43 -21.17 2.84
N TRP A 476 -14.47 -22.29 2.09
CA TRP A 476 -15.35 -23.43 2.39
C TRP A 476 -14.94 -24.13 3.69
N SER A 477 -13.65 -24.36 3.94
CA SER A 477 -13.19 -24.99 5.19
C SER A 477 -13.47 -24.13 6.42
N ASP A 478 -13.29 -22.81 6.33
CA ASP A 478 -13.57 -21.88 7.44
C ASP A 478 -15.07 -21.78 7.71
N SER A 479 -15.90 -21.80 6.66
CA SER A 479 -17.36 -21.82 6.79
C SER A 479 -17.86 -23.13 7.42
N ALA A 480 -17.26 -24.27 7.02
CA ALA A 480 -17.57 -25.58 7.60
C ALA A 480 -17.05 -25.75 9.04
N ALA A 481 -15.99 -25.04 9.43
CA ALA A 481 -15.49 -25.00 10.81
C ALA A 481 -16.38 -24.11 11.70
N ARG A 482 -16.81 -22.94 11.20
CA ARG A 482 -17.78 -22.08 11.91
C ARG A 482 -19.12 -22.77 12.12
N ASN A 483 -19.65 -23.46 11.09
CA ASN A 483 -20.89 -24.23 11.22
C ASN A 483 -20.77 -25.41 12.20
N ARG A 484 -19.58 -26.02 12.33
CA ARG A 484 -19.34 -27.06 13.35
C ARG A 484 -19.32 -26.50 14.77
N ASN A 485 -18.65 -25.36 14.98
CA ASN A 485 -18.62 -24.70 16.28
C ASN A 485 -20.00 -24.17 16.70
N SER A 486 -20.83 -23.71 15.75
CA SER A 486 -22.23 -23.33 16.02
C SER A 486 -23.13 -24.53 16.31
N ALA A 487 -22.85 -25.71 15.74
CA ALA A 487 -23.57 -26.94 16.06
C ALA A 487 -23.17 -27.55 17.42
N GLU A 488 -21.95 -27.27 17.90
CA GLU A 488 -21.49 -27.66 19.24
C GLU A 488 -22.03 -26.74 20.35
N GLU A 489 -22.51 -25.54 20.02
CA GLU A 489 -23.14 -24.60 20.97
C GLU A 489 -24.66 -24.83 21.15
N GLU A 490 -25.30 -25.68 20.33
CA GLU A 490 -26.74 -26.01 20.40
C GLU A 490 -27.09 -27.37 21.04
N VAL A 491 -26.14 -28.06 21.68
CA VAL A 491 -26.42 -29.34 22.38
C VAL A 491 -26.40 -29.16 23.90
N GLU A 492 -27.50 -28.61 24.43
CA GLU A 492 -27.93 -28.87 25.83
C GLU A 492 -28.85 -30.11 25.83
N PRO A 493 -28.67 -31.08 26.75
CA PRO A 493 -29.43 -32.32 26.74
C PRO A 493 -30.83 -32.07 27.35
N SER A 494 -31.88 -32.19 26.54
CA SER A 494 -33.23 -32.34 27.06
C SER A 494 -33.68 -33.80 26.96
N ASP A 495 -33.91 -34.39 28.12
CA ASP A 495 -34.52 -35.70 28.30
C ASP A 495 -35.94 -35.71 27.70
N SER A 496 -36.13 -36.41 26.59
CA SER A 496 -37.39 -37.12 26.29
C SER A 496 -37.18 -38.10 25.13
N ALA A 497 -36.78 -39.32 25.49
CA ALA A 497 -36.92 -40.46 24.61
C ALA A 497 -38.38 -40.95 24.57
N ALA A 498 -38.72 -41.56 23.44
CA ALA A 498 -39.88 -42.40 23.16
C ALA A 498 -41.12 -41.69 22.57
N GLN A 499 -41.26 -41.75 21.24
CA GLN A 499 -42.32 -42.57 20.64
C GLN A 499 -42.19 -42.70 19.11
N ASN A 500 -42.57 -43.89 18.66
CA ASN A 500 -42.99 -44.27 17.31
C ASN A 500 -41.92 -44.54 16.24
N ARG A 501 -41.40 -45.77 16.33
CA ARG A 501 -41.20 -46.66 15.17
C ARG A 501 -42.56 -47.11 14.61
N ASN A 502 -42.71 -47.03 13.30
CA ASN A 502 -43.32 -48.01 12.37
C ASN A 502 -44.05 -47.30 11.23
N SER A 503 -43.61 -47.52 9.98
CA SER A 503 -44.36 -48.31 8.98
C SER A 503 -43.91 -48.00 7.55
N ALA A 504 -43.69 -49.08 6.77
CA ALA A 504 -43.81 -49.22 5.30
C ALA A 504 -42.84 -48.37 4.44
N GLU A 505 -41.88 -48.91 3.68
CA GLU A 505 -41.93 -49.98 2.67
C GLU A 505 -43.17 -49.92 1.77
N GLU A 506 -43.04 -49.27 0.61
CA GLU A 506 -43.62 -49.79 -0.64
C GLU A 506 -42.84 -49.26 -1.86
N GLU A 507 -42.50 -50.19 -2.74
CA GLU A 507 -41.87 -50.05 -4.05
C GLU A 507 -42.75 -49.27 -5.03
N VAL A 508 -42.16 -48.69 -6.09
CA VAL A 508 -42.50 -48.95 -7.51
C VAL A 508 -41.45 -48.25 -8.38
N GLU A 509 -40.80 -49.04 -9.24
CA GLU A 509 -39.94 -48.59 -10.35
C GLU A 509 -40.66 -48.84 -11.71
N PRO A 510 -40.06 -48.62 -12.89
CA PRO A 510 -40.37 -47.53 -13.83
C PRO A 510 -41.11 -47.99 -15.11
N SER A 511 -41.45 -47.06 -16.02
CA SER A 511 -41.97 -47.42 -17.35
C SER A 511 -41.23 -46.71 -18.49
N ASP A 512 -40.58 -47.54 -19.31
CA ASP A 512 -39.98 -47.27 -20.63
C ASP A 512 -41.03 -47.23 -21.78
N SER A 513 -40.69 -46.50 -22.86
CA SER A 513 -40.86 -46.86 -24.29
C SER A 513 -40.52 -45.61 -25.15
N ALA A 514 -39.48 -45.56 -26.00
CA ALA A 514 -39.19 -46.27 -27.27
C ALA A 514 -40.32 -46.11 -28.32
N ALA A 515 -40.14 -45.86 -29.62
CA ALA A 515 -39.05 -45.51 -30.55
C ALA A 515 -39.69 -45.22 -31.94
N GLN A 516 -38.88 -44.86 -32.96
CA GLN A 516 -39.11 -44.93 -34.43
C GLN A 516 -39.94 -43.78 -35.07
N ASN A 517 -39.65 -43.19 -36.24
CA ASN A 517 -38.94 -43.54 -37.50
C ASN A 517 -38.31 -42.26 -38.11
N ARG A 518 -37.07 -42.23 -38.64
CA ARG A 518 -36.54 -42.65 -39.97
C ARG A 518 -36.91 -41.79 -41.21
N ASN A 519 -35.83 -41.23 -41.80
CA ASN A 519 -35.48 -41.01 -43.23
C ASN A 519 -36.05 -39.79 -44.00
N SER A 520 -35.15 -38.89 -44.43
CA SER A 520 -34.50 -38.91 -45.77
C SER A 520 -33.62 -37.65 -45.97
N ALA A 521 -32.32 -37.85 -46.25
CA ALA A 521 -31.63 -37.53 -47.53
C ALA A 521 -31.18 -36.06 -47.63
N GLU A 522 -29.89 -35.77 -47.42
CA GLU A 522 -28.80 -35.71 -48.44
C GLU A 522 -28.77 -34.37 -49.18
N GLU A 523 -27.77 -33.54 -48.87
CA GLU A 523 -26.87 -33.03 -49.91
C GLU A 523 -25.51 -32.65 -49.31
N GLU A 524 -24.49 -33.13 -49.99
CA GLU A 524 -23.07 -33.17 -49.68
C GLU A 524 -22.37 -31.96 -50.31
N VAL A 525 -21.57 -31.20 -49.55
CA VAL A 525 -20.42 -30.48 -50.11
C VAL A 525 -19.25 -30.58 -49.15
N GLU A 526 -18.34 -31.48 -49.51
CA GLU A 526 -16.98 -31.59 -49.03
C GLU A 526 -16.20 -30.28 -49.33
N ARG A 527 -15.70 -29.61 -48.29
CA ARG A 527 -14.54 -28.71 -48.44
C ARG A 527 -13.49 -28.99 -47.38
N ARG A 528 -12.42 -29.57 -47.91
CA ARG A 528 -11.13 -29.82 -47.28
C ARG A 528 -10.61 -28.60 -46.53
N THR A 529 -10.07 -28.89 -45.36
CA THR A 529 -9.16 -28.07 -44.57
C THR A 529 -8.00 -27.57 -45.44
N VAL A 530 -7.89 -26.26 -45.62
CA VAL A 530 -6.66 -25.61 -46.12
C VAL A 530 -6.38 -24.42 -45.21
N GLN A 531 -5.16 -24.42 -44.66
CA GLN A 531 -4.58 -23.36 -43.85
C GLN A 531 -4.77 -22.00 -44.52
N HIS A 532 -5.07 -20.98 -43.71
CA HIS A 532 -5.15 -19.59 -44.17
C HIS A 532 -3.77 -19.11 -44.60
N GLY A 533 -3.47 -19.29 -45.89
CA GLY A 533 -2.40 -18.64 -46.60
C GLY A 533 -2.96 -18.12 -47.92
N THR A 534 -3.09 -16.80 -48.04
CA THR A 534 -3.40 -16.11 -49.29
C THR A 534 -2.42 -14.96 -49.39
N GLY A 535 -1.53 -14.83 -50.38
CA GLY A 535 -1.60 -15.28 -51.77
C GLY A 535 -1.35 -14.05 -52.64
N ILE A 536 -0.13 -13.90 -53.14
CA ILE A 536 0.42 -12.77 -53.90
C ILE A 536 -0.06 -12.80 -55.35
N VAL A 537 -0.26 -11.64 -56.01
CA VAL A 537 0.19 -11.44 -57.41
C VAL A 537 0.67 -9.98 -57.63
N GLN A 538 1.94 -9.82 -57.99
CA GLN A 538 2.51 -8.63 -58.64
C GLN A 538 2.10 -8.57 -60.13
N LYS A 539 1.90 -7.39 -60.72
CA LYS A 539 2.93 -6.66 -61.52
C LYS A 539 2.31 -5.58 -62.45
N LYS A 540 3.03 -4.44 -62.51
CA LYS A 540 3.14 -3.44 -63.60
C LYS A 540 1.89 -2.69 -64.07
N LYS A 541 1.93 -1.36 -63.89
CA LYS A 541 2.14 -0.46 -65.02
C LYS A 541 3.05 0.69 -64.61
#